data_AF-Q54GQ4-F1
#
_entry.id   AF-Q54GQ4-F1
#
_cell.length_a   1.000
_cell.length_b   1.000
_cell.length_c   1.000
_cell.angle_alpha   90.00
_cell.angle_beta   90.00
_cell.angle_gamma   90.00
#
_symmetry.space_group_name_H-M   'P 1'
#
loop_
_entity.id
_entity.type
_entity.pdbx_description
1 polymer ?
#
loop_
_entity_poly.entity_id
_entity_poly.type
_entity_poly.pdbx_seq_one_letter_code
_entity_poly.pdbx_strand_id
1 'polypeptide(L)'
;MNKIKIIILNILFIIFLNFYFYCFNNDLNVFLYFNNGNNNNNNSYHKDNKAIVQPELGRVGPTGGNITVSNLDSFNISELSINFQSIQYRKHTFQCFDQIPLTNTSIQCSIPKGFGTYIVIVKDDKVKSNPLFWSYKLGQLSKKNLYNKIN
;
A
#
# COMPACT_ATOMS: atom_id res chain seq x y z
N MET A 1 -12.21 42.18 27.02
CA MET A 1 -11.94 41.92 25.59
C MET A 1 -11.49 40.48 25.28
N ASN A 2 -11.81 39.47 26.11
CA ASN A 2 -11.29 38.10 25.97
C ASN A 2 -12.33 37.01 25.60
N LYS A 3 -13.63 37.19 25.90
CA LYS A 3 -14.62 36.13 25.65
C LYS A 3 -14.85 35.85 24.16
N ILE A 4 -14.94 36.89 23.33
CA ILE A 4 -15.20 36.74 21.89
C ILE A 4 -14.04 36.00 21.18
N LYS A 5 -12.78 36.33 21.50
CA LYS A 5 -11.61 35.64 20.93
C LYS A 5 -11.58 34.15 21.27
N ILE A 6 -11.94 33.78 22.51
CA ILE A 6 -11.99 32.38 22.95
C ILE A 6 -13.07 31.61 22.17
N ILE A 7 -14.25 32.21 21.96
CA ILE A 7 -15.33 31.60 21.19
C ILE A 7 -14.91 31.36 19.74
N ILE A 8 -14.30 32.37 19.09
CA ILE A 8 -13.81 32.24 17.71
C ILE A 8 -12.75 31.13 17.60
N LEU A 9 -11.80 31.07 18.54
CA LEU A 9 -10.75 30.04 18.54
C LEU A 9 -11.34 28.63 18.68
N ASN A 10 -12.34 28.45 19.55
CA ASN A 10 -13.02 27.16 19.70
C ASN A 10 -13.79 26.75 18.44
N ILE A 11 -14.45 27.69 17.77
CA ILE A 11 -15.16 27.41 16.50
C ILE A 11 -14.17 26.98 15.42
N LEU A 12 -13.04 27.70 15.26
CA LEU A 12 -11.99 27.31 14.32
C LEU A 12 -11.41 25.92 14.64
N PHE A 13 -11.20 25.61 15.92
CA PHE A 13 -10.71 24.29 16.34
C PHE A 13 -11.70 23.17 15.97
N ILE A 14 -13.00 23.38 16.17
CA ILE A 14 -14.05 22.41 15.80
C ILE A 14 -14.11 22.22 14.28
N ILE A 15 -14.02 23.30 13.49
CA ILE A 15 -14.00 23.21 12.01
C ILE A 15 -12.76 22.45 11.54
N PHE A 16 -11.59 22.73 12.13
CA PHE A 16 -10.35 22.02 11.82
C PHE A 16 -10.44 20.54 12.17
N LEU A 17 -11.02 20.20 13.33
CA LEU A 17 -11.26 18.80 13.72
C LEU A 17 -12.16 18.09 12.72
N ASN A 18 -13.28 18.71 12.32
CA ASN A 18 -14.21 18.12 11.36
C ASN A 18 -13.58 17.94 9.97
N PHE A 19 -12.80 18.92 9.50
CA PHE A 19 -12.07 18.80 8.25
C PHE A 19 -11.01 17.69 8.31
N TYR A 20 -10.29 17.58 9.43
CA TYR A 20 -9.36 16.50 9.69
C TYR A 20 -10.08 15.13 9.66
N PHE A 21 -11.21 14.98 10.37
CA PHE A 21 -11.99 13.74 10.33
C PHE A 21 -12.56 13.43 8.93
N TYR A 22 -13.01 14.44 8.17
CA TYR A 22 -13.54 14.24 6.83
C TYR A 22 -12.47 13.75 5.85
N CYS A 23 -11.29 14.39 5.85
CA CYS A 23 -10.16 13.95 5.03
C CYS A 23 -9.69 12.54 5.42
N PHE A 24 -9.54 12.25 6.72
CA PHE A 24 -9.04 10.94 7.17
C PHE A 24 -10.06 9.80 7.07
N ASN A 25 -11.36 10.08 7.18
CA ASN A 25 -12.39 9.05 7.04
C ASN A 25 -12.66 8.66 5.57
N ASN A 26 -12.51 9.60 4.63
CA ASN A 26 -12.65 9.28 3.22
C ASN A 26 -11.56 8.32 2.74
N ASP A 27 -10.33 8.46 3.26
CA ASP A 27 -9.28 7.46 3.02
C ASP A 27 -9.67 6.09 3.62
N LEU A 28 -10.30 6.07 4.80
CA LEU A 28 -10.74 4.84 5.48
C LEU A 28 -11.70 4.00 4.64
N ASN A 29 -12.58 4.64 3.85
CA ASN A 29 -13.51 3.95 2.96
C ASN A 29 -12.81 3.25 1.78
N VAL A 30 -11.65 3.76 1.34
CA VAL A 30 -10.83 3.08 0.32
C VAL A 30 -10.20 1.81 0.91
N PHE A 31 -9.85 1.81 2.20
CA PHE A 31 -9.22 0.65 2.85
C PHE A 31 -10.16 -0.53 3.11
N LEU A 32 -11.48 -0.33 3.21
CA LEU A 32 -12.44 -1.42 3.46
C LEU A 32 -12.58 -2.38 2.26
N TYR A 33 -12.08 -2.00 1.08
CA TYR A 33 -12.12 -2.86 -0.10
C TYR A 33 -11.08 -4.00 -0.10
N PHE A 34 -10.17 -4.08 0.89
CA PHE A 34 -9.07 -5.07 0.90
C PHE A 34 -9.32 -6.35 1.69
N ASN A 35 -10.53 -6.57 2.19
CA ASN A 35 -10.82 -7.72 3.05
C ASN A 35 -11.36 -8.92 2.24
N ASN A 36 -10.54 -9.48 1.36
CA ASN A 36 -10.72 -10.84 0.88
C ASN A 36 -9.33 -11.37 0.48
N GLY A 37 -8.55 -11.91 1.41
CA GLY A 37 -8.87 -13.19 2.01
C GLY A 37 -8.31 -14.26 1.09
N ASN A 38 -7.19 -14.83 1.50
CA ASN A 38 -6.64 -16.10 1.03
C ASN A 38 -7.73 -17.03 0.47
N ASN A 39 -7.54 -17.53 -0.75
CA ASN A 39 -8.36 -18.49 -1.52
C ASN A 39 -9.24 -17.89 -2.63
N ASN A 40 -8.75 -18.05 -3.88
CA ASN A 40 -9.50 -18.40 -5.10
C ASN A 40 -10.69 -17.55 -5.58
N ASN A 41 -10.97 -16.39 -4.98
CA ASN A 41 -12.14 -15.62 -5.38
C ASN A 41 -11.73 -14.41 -6.21
N ASN A 42 -11.97 -14.54 -7.51
CA ASN A 42 -11.73 -13.62 -8.64
C ASN A 42 -12.39 -12.23 -8.47
N ASN A 43 -12.12 -11.52 -7.39
CA ASN A 43 -12.57 -10.13 -7.21
C ASN A 43 -11.60 -9.18 -7.90
N SER A 44 -11.40 -9.39 -9.20
CA SER A 44 -10.77 -8.43 -10.09
C SER A 44 -11.75 -7.30 -10.34
N TYR A 45 -11.43 -6.08 -9.88
CA TYR A 45 -12.24 -4.89 -10.14
C TYR A 45 -12.20 -4.57 -11.64
N HIS A 46 -13.22 -5.00 -12.36
CA HIS A 46 -13.44 -4.67 -13.76
C HIS A 46 -14.05 -3.27 -13.90
N LYS A 47 -13.21 -2.28 -14.19
CA LYS A 47 -13.65 -1.20 -15.08
C LYS A 47 -13.05 -1.54 -16.44
N ASP A 48 -13.92 -1.83 -17.40
CA ASP A 48 -13.61 -2.21 -18.79
C ASP A 48 -13.25 -3.70 -19.04
N ASN A 49 -14.18 -4.64 -18.77
CA ASN A 49 -14.30 -6.01 -19.34
C ASN A 49 -13.06 -6.90 -19.60
N LYS A 50 -11.86 -6.51 -19.16
CA LYS A 50 -10.65 -7.31 -19.07
C LYS A 50 -10.38 -7.45 -17.59
N ALA A 51 -10.26 -8.69 -17.12
CA ALA A 51 -9.92 -8.93 -15.73
C ALA A 51 -8.59 -8.22 -15.50
N ILE A 52 -8.59 -7.21 -14.63
CA ILE A 52 -7.35 -6.63 -14.15
C ILE A 52 -6.71 -7.72 -13.30
N VAL A 53 -5.81 -8.48 -13.92
CA VAL A 53 -5.04 -9.50 -13.23
C VAL A 53 -4.13 -8.74 -12.26
N GLN A 54 -4.31 -9.03 -10.97
CA GLN A 54 -3.51 -8.45 -9.91
C GLN A 54 -2.04 -8.81 -10.15
N PRO A 55 -1.10 -7.85 -10.03
CA PRO A 55 0.31 -8.18 -10.08
C PRO A 55 0.69 -9.18 -8.99
N GLU A 56 1.52 -10.14 -9.36
CA GLU A 56 1.99 -11.19 -8.45
C GLU A 56 3.35 -10.81 -7.89
N LEU A 57 3.50 -10.88 -6.57
CA LEU A 57 4.75 -10.60 -5.88
C LEU A 57 5.38 -11.90 -5.40
N GLY A 58 6.67 -12.08 -5.72
CA GLY A 58 7.49 -13.13 -5.15
C GLY A 58 7.51 -13.11 -3.62
N ARG A 59 7.85 -14.25 -3.01
CA ARG A 59 8.02 -14.32 -1.55
C ARG A 59 9.41 -13.86 -1.16
N VAL A 60 9.49 -12.96 -0.19
CA VAL A 60 10.76 -12.52 0.40
C VAL A 60 10.72 -12.69 1.92
N GLY A 61 11.86 -13.06 2.49
CA GLY A 61 12.06 -13.18 3.92
C GLY A 61 12.11 -11.82 4.64
N PRO A 62 12.22 -11.82 5.98
CA PRO A 62 12.25 -10.59 6.77
C PRO A 62 13.53 -9.74 6.56
N THR A 63 14.56 -10.33 5.93
CA THR A 63 15.80 -9.64 5.55
C THR A 63 15.63 -8.69 4.38
N GLY A 64 14.48 -8.71 3.69
CA GLY A 64 14.31 -8.02 2.42
C GLY A 64 15.13 -8.66 1.30
N GLY A 65 15.35 -7.92 0.22
CA GLY A 65 16.11 -8.35 -0.95
C GLY A 65 15.33 -8.20 -2.25
N ASN A 66 15.76 -8.95 -3.26
CA ASN A 66 15.16 -8.91 -4.58
C ASN A 66 13.82 -9.65 -4.60
N ILE A 67 12.81 -9.00 -5.16
CA ILE A 67 11.48 -9.55 -5.42
C ILE A 67 11.14 -9.41 -6.90
N THR A 68 10.54 -10.46 -7.47
CA THR A 68 9.95 -10.38 -8.80
C THR A 68 8.49 -9.94 -8.68
N VAL A 69 8.10 -8.98 -9.51
CA VAL A 69 6.70 -8.57 -9.71
C VAL A 69 6.29 -8.97 -11.12
N SER A 70 5.28 -9.80 -11.26
CA SER A 70 4.75 -10.31 -12.53
C SER A 70 3.29 -9.92 -12.75
N ASN A 71 2.70 -10.31 -13.89
CA ASN A 71 1.36 -9.94 -14.34
C ASN A 71 1.18 -8.42 -14.50
N LEU A 72 2.19 -7.77 -15.06
CA LEU A 72 2.20 -6.34 -15.35
C LEU A 72 1.70 -6.01 -16.77
N ASP A 73 0.99 -6.93 -17.43
CA ASP A 73 0.53 -6.81 -18.82
C ASP A 73 -0.27 -5.52 -19.11
N SER A 74 -0.92 -5.00 -18.07
CA SER A 74 -1.76 -3.80 -18.17
C SER A 74 -1.03 -2.50 -17.80
N PHE A 75 0.26 -2.56 -17.49
CA PHE A 75 1.07 -1.44 -17.01
C PHE A 75 2.18 -1.04 -17.98
N ASN A 76 2.52 0.24 -17.99
CA ASN A 76 3.77 0.69 -18.60
C ASN A 76 4.94 0.47 -17.62
N ILE A 77 5.74 -0.58 -17.84
CA ILE A 77 6.89 -0.94 -16.98
C ILE A 77 7.89 0.23 -16.84
N SER A 78 8.09 1.03 -17.88
CA SER A 78 9.08 2.12 -17.85
C SER A 78 8.74 3.26 -16.88
N GLU A 79 7.49 3.35 -16.44
CA GLU A 79 6.97 4.42 -15.57
C GLU A 79 6.26 3.86 -14.35
N LEU A 80 6.58 2.61 -13.99
CA LEU A 80 5.91 1.89 -12.92
C LEU A 80 6.37 2.38 -11.55
N SER A 81 5.41 2.73 -10.70
CA SER A 81 5.63 3.01 -9.28
C SER A 81 4.96 1.93 -8.45
N ILE A 82 5.75 1.21 -7.65
CA ILE A 82 5.28 0.21 -6.69
C ILE A 82 5.69 0.65 -5.28
N ASN A 83 4.70 1.03 -4.47
CA ASN A 83 4.90 1.47 -3.09
C ASN A 83 4.25 0.51 -2.11
N PHE A 84 4.83 0.39 -0.93
CA PHE A 84 4.35 -0.44 0.15
C PHE A 84 4.03 0.44 1.35
N GLN A 85 2.85 0.28 1.93
CA GLN A 85 2.42 0.98 3.14
C GLN A 85 2.08 -0.03 4.23
N SER A 86 2.73 0.06 5.39
CA SER A 86 2.44 -0.87 6.50
C SER A 86 1.01 -0.66 7.02
N ILE A 87 0.27 -1.75 7.13
CA ILE A 87 -1.07 -1.75 7.75
C ILE A 87 -0.96 -1.48 9.24
N GLN A 88 0.06 -2.03 9.91
CA GLN A 88 0.27 -1.87 11.35
C GLN A 88 0.84 -0.48 11.71
N TYR A 89 1.77 0.03 10.91
CA TYR A 89 2.48 1.28 11.19
C TYR A 89 2.32 2.23 10.01
N ARG A 90 1.18 2.93 9.90
CA ARG A 90 0.80 3.71 8.69
C ARG A 90 1.82 4.72 8.17
N LYS A 91 2.74 5.20 9.02
CA LYS A 91 3.85 6.10 8.63
C LYS A 91 5.03 5.36 7.97
N HIS A 92 5.10 4.04 8.12
CA HIS A 92 6.13 3.21 7.53
C HIS A 92 5.72 2.85 6.09
N THR A 93 6.39 3.50 5.15
CA THR A 93 6.24 3.24 3.73
C THR A 93 7.61 2.99 3.11
N PHE A 94 7.66 2.23 2.03
CA PHE A 94 8.87 2.08 1.22
C PHE A 94 8.48 1.82 -0.23
N GLN A 95 9.44 2.02 -1.14
CA GLN A 95 9.26 1.77 -2.57
C GLN A 95 10.01 0.50 -2.98
N CYS A 96 9.55 -0.10 -4.07
CA CYS A 96 10.28 -1.08 -4.88
C CYS A 96 11.44 -0.37 -5.60
N PHE A 97 12.67 -0.54 -5.08
CA PHE A 97 13.88 0.13 -5.57
C PHE A 97 14.54 -0.66 -6.71
N ASP A 98 15.43 -0.02 -7.49
CA ASP A 98 16.25 -0.71 -8.50
C ASP A 98 15.42 -1.59 -9.46
N GLN A 99 14.35 -1.02 -10.02
CA GLN A 99 13.45 -1.76 -10.90
C GLN A 99 14.17 -2.15 -12.20
N ILE A 100 14.38 -3.45 -12.40
CA ILE A 100 15.01 -4.04 -13.57
C ILE A 100 13.94 -4.85 -14.32
N PRO A 101 13.57 -4.46 -15.55
CA PRO A 101 12.70 -5.28 -16.38
C PRO A 101 13.32 -6.65 -16.64
N LEU A 102 12.57 -7.71 -16.33
CA LEU A 102 12.94 -9.09 -16.69
C LEU A 102 12.29 -9.50 -18.01
N THR A 103 11.05 -9.06 -18.21
CA THR A 103 10.26 -9.24 -19.43
C THR A 103 9.39 -8.00 -19.67
N ASN A 104 8.58 -8.03 -20.74
CA ASN A 104 7.59 -6.98 -21.00
C ASN A 104 6.44 -6.95 -19.98
N THR A 105 6.36 -7.93 -19.07
CA THR A 105 5.26 -8.10 -18.11
C THR A 105 5.74 -8.41 -16.69
N SER A 106 7.05 -8.31 -16.45
CA SER A 106 7.65 -8.56 -15.14
C SER A 106 8.90 -7.71 -14.90
N ILE A 107 9.06 -7.32 -13.64
CA ILE A 107 10.25 -6.63 -13.14
C ILE A 107 10.83 -7.37 -11.95
N GLN A 108 12.11 -7.14 -11.70
CA GLN A 108 12.75 -7.39 -10.42
C GLN A 108 12.99 -6.06 -9.72
N CYS A 109 12.80 -6.00 -8.42
CA CYS A 109 13.17 -4.83 -7.63
C CYS A 109 13.62 -5.23 -6.23
N SER A 110 14.24 -4.29 -5.53
CA SER A 110 14.73 -4.46 -4.18
C SER A 110 13.72 -3.91 -3.17
N ILE A 111 13.45 -4.67 -2.11
CA ILE A 111 12.67 -4.21 -0.96
C ILE A 111 13.51 -4.28 0.32
N PRO A 112 13.32 -3.34 1.27
CA PRO A 112 14.11 -3.29 2.49
C PRO A 112 13.75 -4.43 3.45
N LYS A 113 14.61 -4.62 4.46
CA LYS A 113 14.32 -5.51 5.60
C LYS A 113 13.03 -5.05 6.30
N GLY A 114 12.21 -6.00 6.71
CA GLY A 114 10.94 -5.69 7.36
C GLY A 114 10.13 -6.93 7.67
N PHE A 115 9.05 -6.74 8.41
CA PHE A 115 8.06 -7.78 8.63
C PHE A 115 6.67 -7.14 8.70
N GLY A 116 5.64 -7.95 8.48
CA GLY A 116 4.24 -7.56 8.68
C GLY A 116 3.44 -7.55 7.38
N THR A 117 2.27 -6.91 7.45
CA THR A 117 1.35 -6.82 6.31
C THR A 117 1.38 -5.41 5.76
N TYR A 118 1.56 -5.30 4.46
CA TYR A 118 1.66 -4.06 3.70
C TYR A 118 0.54 -4.01 2.67
N ILE A 119 0.10 -2.81 2.35
CA ILE A 119 -0.69 -2.54 1.16
C ILE A 119 0.30 -2.14 0.06
N VAL A 120 0.25 -2.87 -1.04
CA VAL A 120 1.00 -2.56 -2.25
C VAL A 120 0.14 -1.62 -3.08
N ILE A 121 0.75 -0.54 -3.56
CA ILE A 121 0.13 0.50 -4.37
C ILE A 121 0.90 0.54 -5.68
N VAL A 122 0.26 0.17 -6.78
CA VAL A 122 0.87 0.15 -8.11
C VAL A 122 0.18 1.10 -9.04
N LYS A 123 0.97 1.99 -9.64
CA LYS A 123 0.52 3.02 -10.57
C LYS A 123 1.51 3.12 -11.72
N ASP A 124 1.03 3.46 -12.90
CA ASP A 124 1.87 4.05 -13.94
C ASP A 124 1.30 5.42 -14.33
N ASP A 125 2.13 6.31 -14.86
CA ASP A 125 1.72 7.69 -15.11
C ASP A 125 0.97 7.88 -16.44
N LYS A 126 0.87 6.86 -17.29
CA LYS A 126 0.33 7.00 -18.67
C LYS A 126 -0.89 6.14 -18.99
N VAL A 127 -0.87 4.88 -18.60
CA VAL A 127 -1.85 3.85 -19.01
C VAL A 127 -2.91 3.63 -17.93
N LYS A 128 -2.51 3.72 -16.66
CA LYS A 128 -3.35 3.43 -15.48
C LYS A 128 -3.27 4.58 -14.47
N SER A 129 -4.06 5.61 -14.71
CA SER A 129 -4.22 6.74 -13.78
C SER A 129 -4.73 6.33 -12.40
N ASN A 130 -5.53 5.26 -12.34
CA ASN A 130 -6.04 4.71 -11.09
C ASN A 130 -5.05 3.67 -10.53
N PRO A 131 -4.50 3.88 -9.33
CA PRO A 131 -3.64 2.90 -8.69
C PRO A 131 -4.39 1.59 -8.40
N LEU A 132 -3.69 0.47 -8.57
CA LEU A 132 -4.10 -0.83 -8.04
C LEU A 132 -3.56 -1.01 -6.64
N PHE A 133 -4.35 -1.68 -5.82
CA PHE A 133 -4.05 -1.89 -4.42
C PHE A 133 -4.31 -3.34 -4.03
N TRP A 134 -3.44 -3.93 -3.20
CA TRP A 134 -3.68 -5.24 -2.60
C TRP A 134 -2.80 -5.45 -1.37
N SER A 135 -3.05 -6.52 -0.61
CA SER A 135 -2.25 -6.86 0.56
C SER A 135 -1.05 -7.76 0.22
N TYR A 136 0.09 -7.49 0.85
CA TYR A 136 1.30 -8.30 0.76
C TYR A 136 1.88 -8.55 2.16
N LYS A 137 2.29 -9.80 2.42
CA LYS A 137 2.92 -10.18 3.69
C LYS A 137 4.43 -10.27 3.49
N LEU A 138 5.16 -9.30 4.04
CA LEU A 138 6.62 -9.31 4.05
C LEU A 138 7.11 -10.08 5.26
N GLY A 139 7.86 -11.16 5.01
CA GLY A 139 8.39 -12.02 6.06
C GLY A 139 7.33 -12.64 6.97
N GLN A 140 7.79 -13.48 7.89
CA GLN A 140 6.98 -13.92 9.03
C GLN A 140 7.79 -13.61 10.28
N LEU A 141 7.19 -12.93 11.25
CA LEU A 141 7.75 -12.89 12.60
C LEU A 141 7.77 -14.32 13.12
N SER A 142 8.94 -14.96 13.16
CA SER A 142 9.10 -16.16 13.96
C SER A 142 8.92 -15.78 15.43
N LYS A 143 8.28 -16.63 16.23
CA LYS A 143 8.11 -16.42 17.68
C LYS A 143 9.44 -16.08 18.38
N LYS A 144 10.56 -16.57 17.83
CA LYS A 144 11.92 -16.32 18.31
C LYS A 144 12.32 -14.84 18.28
N ASN A 145 11.85 -14.07 17.29
CA ASN A 145 12.20 -12.65 17.16
C ASN A 145 11.39 -11.73 18.10
N LEU A 146 10.27 -12.20 18.66
CA LEU A 146 9.53 -11.46 19.69
C LEU A 146 10.29 -11.43 21.02
N TYR A 147 10.93 -12.55 21.40
CA TYR A 147 11.64 -12.66 22.67
C TYR A 147 12.83 -11.70 22.76
N ASN A 148 13.56 -11.50 21.66
CA ASN A 148 14.72 -10.60 21.62
C ASN A 148 14.37 -9.11 21.63
N LYS A 149 13.09 -8.72 21.64
CA LYS A 149 12.68 -7.31 21.71
C LYS A 149 12.03 -6.94 23.05
N ILE A 150 11.83 -7.91 23.95
CA ILE A 150 11.21 -7.69 25.27
C ILE A 150 12.25 -7.75 26.41
N ASN A 151 13.47 -8.22 26.14
CA ASN A 151 14.61 -8.17 27.06
C ASN A 151 15.61 -7.09 26.64
#